data_AF-A0A817PC31-F1
#
_entry.id   AF-A0A817PC31-F1
#
_cell.length_a   1.000
_cell.length_b   1.000
_cell.length_c   1.000
_cell.angle_alpha   90.00
_cell.angle_beta   90.00
_cell.angle_gamma   90.00
#
_symmetry.space_group_name_H-M   'P 1'
#
loop_
_entity.id
_entity.type
_entity.pdbx_description
1 polymer ?
#
loop_
_entity_poly.entity_id
_entity_poly.type
_entity_poly.pdbx_seq_one_letter_code
_entity_poly.pdbx_strand_id
1 'polypeptide(L)'
;MSCLYYQLFNEAFTSFVFQVYDIIYLILAPISCFIAGTPILLADGKSTIAVEQARINMTLFGVNGEINRVIALRSQVLNGRSLYGMNGERPFVTPDHPFMSPYNSSVRLVFDAKYVRHGRPDLKPDTIQQIEVGTKLVRYNSTSGQFDIVRVNSIVTDEYPSVNTSIYHFVTDSPSGVLGK
;
A
#
# COMPACT_ATOMS: atom_id res chain seq x y z
N MET A 1 -33.65 28.27 -25.21
CA MET A 1 -32.18 28.18 -25.16
C MET A 1 -31.60 28.23 -23.74
N SER A 2 -32.39 28.10 -22.66
CA SER A 2 -31.90 28.22 -21.27
C SER A 2 -31.57 26.91 -20.56
N CYS A 3 -32.11 25.76 -21.00
CA CYS A 3 -31.96 24.48 -20.29
C CYS A 3 -30.60 23.80 -20.53
N LEU A 4 -30.12 23.78 -21.78
CA LEU A 4 -28.84 23.17 -22.15
C LEU A 4 -27.62 23.89 -21.54
N TYR A 5 -27.67 25.22 -21.41
CA TYR A 5 -26.58 25.99 -20.80
C TYR A 5 -26.46 25.71 -19.28
N TYR A 6 -27.59 25.52 -18.60
CA TYR A 6 -27.62 25.19 -17.19
C TYR A 6 -27.13 23.76 -16.91
N GLN A 7 -27.46 22.80 -17.79
CA GLN A 7 -26.94 21.43 -17.70
C GLN A 7 -25.42 21.36 -17.93
N LEU A 8 -24.91 22.03 -18.96
CA LEU A 8 -23.48 22.06 -19.25
C LEU A 8 -22.66 22.78 -18.17
N PHE A 9 -23.21 23.86 -17.60
CA PHE A 9 -22.57 24.56 -16.48
C PHE A 9 -22.52 23.69 -15.23
N ASN A 10 -23.60 22.96 -14.91
CA ASN A 10 -23.60 22.01 -13.80
C ASN A 10 -22.63 20.85 -14.04
N GLU A 11 -22.61 20.23 -15.21
CA GLU A 11 -21.69 19.12 -15.50
C GLU A 11 -20.22 19.55 -15.43
N ALA A 12 -19.89 20.72 -15.97
CA ALA A 12 -18.53 21.28 -15.90
C ALA A 12 -18.14 21.66 -14.45
N PHE A 13 -19.05 22.27 -13.69
CA PHE A 13 -18.83 22.61 -12.28
C PHE A 13 -18.66 21.36 -11.43
N THR A 14 -19.49 20.34 -11.64
CA THR A 14 -19.41 19.08 -10.89
C THR A 14 -18.12 18.32 -11.25
N SER A 15 -17.75 18.24 -12.53
CA SER A 15 -16.49 17.65 -13.00
C SER A 15 -15.26 18.37 -12.41
N PHE A 16 -15.27 19.71 -12.39
CA PHE A 16 -14.20 20.50 -11.79
C PHE A 16 -14.11 20.30 -10.26
N VAL A 17 -15.25 20.26 -9.56
CA VAL A 17 -15.30 19.95 -8.12
C VAL A 17 -14.80 18.52 -7.87
N PHE A 18 -15.20 17.52 -8.65
CA PHE A 18 -14.65 16.15 -8.56
C PHE A 18 -13.14 16.13 -8.77
N GLN A 19 -12.63 16.84 -9.77
CA GLN A 19 -11.20 16.90 -10.06
C GLN A 19 -10.39 17.56 -8.93
N VAL A 20 -10.93 18.62 -8.30
CA VAL A 20 -10.30 19.27 -7.15
C VAL A 20 -10.40 18.41 -5.88
N TYR A 21 -11.53 17.73 -5.66
CA TYR A 21 -11.68 16.77 -4.56
C TYR A 21 -10.74 15.57 -4.72
N ASP A 22 -10.56 15.03 -5.92
CA ASP A 22 -9.62 13.94 -6.20
C ASP A 22 -8.18 14.38 -5.91
N ILE A 23 -7.80 15.61 -6.27
CA ILE A 23 -6.48 16.18 -5.97
C ILE A 23 -6.29 16.39 -4.46
N ILE A 24 -7.28 16.95 -3.76
CA ILE A 24 -7.24 17.16 -2.30
C ILE A 24 -7.21 15.81 -1.57
N TYR A 25 -7.95 14.82 -2.05
CA TYR A 25 -7.99 13.48 -1.48
C TYR A 25 -6.69 12.72 -1.74
N LEU A 26 -6.07 12.87 -2.91
CA LEU A 26 -4.71 12.42 -3.15
C LEU A 26 -3.71 13.06 -2.19
N ILE A 27 -3.97 14.25 -1.64
CA ILE A 27 -3.07 14.93 -0.69
C ILE A 27 -3.39 14.55 0.78
N LEU A 28 -4.65 14.27 1.11
CA LEU A 28 -5.13 14.12 2.50
C LEU A 28 -5.58 12.70 2.90
N ALA A 29 -5.81 11.79 1.96
CA ALA A 29 -6.25 10.43 2.29
C ALA A 29 -5.16 9.68 3.07
N PRO A 30 -5.53 8.90 4.11
CA PRO A 30 -4.58 8.06 4.82
C PRO A 30 -3.95 7.08 3.83
N ILE A 31 -2.65 7.22 3.62
CA ILE A 31 -1.90 6.41 2.67
C ILE A 31 -1.52 5.09 3.36
N SER A 32 -1.62 3.99 2.62
CA SER A 32 -1.11 2.69 3.04
C SER A 32 0.42 2.73 2.98
N CYS A 33 1.10 2.56 4.12
CA CYS A 33 2.53 2.90 4.26
C CYS A 33 3.30 1.90 5.13
N PHE A 34 4.62 2.08 5.17
CA PHE A 34 5.56 1.37 6.04
C PHE A 34 6.35 2.33 6.93
N ILE A 35 6.83 1.87 8.07
CA ILE A 35 7.77 2.64 8.91
C ILE A 35 9.20 2.62 8.33
N ALA A 36 10.02 3.56 8.76
CA ALA A 36 11.46 3.58 8.46
C ALA A 36 12.15 2.24 8.82
N GLY A 37 13.15 1.86 8.02
CA GLY A 37 13.88 0.60 8.19
C GLY A 37 13.17 -0.64 7.62
N THR A 38 11.94 -0.51 7.11
CA THR A 38 11.28 -1.62 6.39
C THR A 38 12.05 -1.89 5.10
N PRO A 39 12.55 -3.12 4.85
CA PRO A 39 13.36 -3.41 3.69
C PRO A 39 12.50 -3.60 2.44
N ILE A 40 12.95 -3.00 1.35
CA ILE A 40 12.40 -3.17 0.00
C ILE A 40 13.45 -3.82 -0.89
N LEU A 41 13.01 -4.71 -1.78
CA LEU A 41 13.90 -5.51 -2.62
C LEU A 41 14.28 -4.74 -3.89
N LEU A 42 15.58 -4.58 -4.14
CA LEU A 42 16.09 -3.98 -5.37
C LEU A 42 15.92 -4.94 -6.55
N ALA A 43 15.97 -4.40 -7.76
CA ALA A 43 15.78 -5.14 -9.02
C ALA A 43 16.68 -6.37 -9.22
N ASP A 44 17.79 -6.50 -8.49
CA ASP A 44 18.65 -7.67 -8.52
C ASP A 44 18.05 -8.91 -7.82
N GLY A 45 16.92 -8.73 -7.11
CA GLY A 45 16.25 -9.79 -6.36
C GLY A 45 17.02 -10.26 -5.13
N LYS A 46 18.08 -9.55 -4.71
CA LYS A 46 18.96 -9.99 -3.60
C LYS A 46 19.23 -8.89 -2.60
N SER A 47 19.52 -7.69 -3.09
CA SER A 47 19.87 -6.55 -2.27
C SER A 47 18.62 -5.84 -1.77
N THR A 48 18.68 -5.33 -0.54
CA THR A 48 17.59 -4.54 0.04
C THR A 48 18.09 -3.16 0.44
N ILE A 49 17.18 -2.18 0.39
CA ILE A 49 17.36 -0.87 1.00
C ILE A 49 16.21 -0.61 1.96
N ALA A 50 16.39 0.33 2.88
CA ALA A 50 15.28 0.77 3.72
C ALA A 50 14.28 1.60 2.90
N VAL A 51 12.98 1.53 3.23
CA VAL A 51 11.91 2.19 2.46
C VAL A 51 12.09 3.71 2.35
N GLU A 52 12.62 4.37 3.38
CA GLU A 52 12.93 5.81 3.39
C GLU A 52 14.10 6.19 2.46
N GLN A 53 14.88 5.20 2.01
CA GLN A 53 15.96 5.37 1.06
C GLN A 53 15.50 5.24 -0.39
N ALA A 54 14.24 4.89 -0.65
CA ALA A 54 13.68 4.85 -1.99
C ALA A 54 13.83 6.21 -2.70
N ARG A 55 14.17 6.19 -3.99
CA ARG A 55 14.33 7.37 -4.86
C ARG A 55 13.51 7.17 -6.13
N ILE A 56 13.01 8.27 -6.70
CA ILE A 56 12.38 8.25 -8.03
C ILE A 56 13.39 7.68 -9.03
N ASN A 57 12.89 6.87 -9.98
CA ASN A 57 13.65 6.10 -10.96
C ASN A 57 14.46 4.91 -10.42
N MET A 58 14.45 4.62 -9.11
CA MET A 58 14.96 3.33 -8.63
C MET A 58 14.09 2.19 -9.17
N THR A 59 14.74 1.07 -9.47
CA THR A 59 14.08 -0.15 -9.92
C THR A 59 14.01 -1.16 -8.78
N LEU A 60 12.80 -1.60 -8.47
CA LEU A 60 12.49 -2.55 -7.42
C LEU A 60 12.05 -3.88 -8.02
N PHE A 61 12.32 -4.97 -7.31
CA PHE A 61 11.85 -6.29 -7.70
C PHE A 61 10.35 -6.42 -7.38
N GLY A 62 9.61 -6.89 -8.37
CA GLY A 62 8.18 -7.09 -8.33
C GLY A 62 7.80 -8.56 -8.33
N VAL A 63 6.49 -8.80 -8.21
CA VAL A 63 5.92 -10.14 -8.28
C VAL A 63 6.21 -10.75 -9.65
N ASN A 64 6.40 -12.07 -9.72
CA ASN A 64 6.74 -12.80 -10.95
C ASN A 64 8.04 -12.35 -11.64
N GLY A 65 8.94 -11.67 -10.91
CA GLY A 65 10.20 -11.17 -11.47
C GLY A 65 10.07 -9.90 -12.30
N GLU A 66 8.92 -9.21 -12.22
CA GLU A 66 8.77 -7.89 -12.83
C GLU A 66 9.76 -6.89 -12.22
N ILE A 67 10.26 -5.97 -13.05
CA ILE A 67 11.11 -4.87 -12.58
C ILE A 67 10.30 -3.58 -12.65
N ASN A 68 10.07 -3.00 -11.48
CA ASN A 68 9.16 -1.88 -11.29
C ASN A 68 9.94 -0.63 -10.98
N ARG A 69 9.71 0.45 -11.73
CA ARG A 69 10.40 1.72 -11.50
C ARG A 69 9.56 2.60 -10.57
N VAL A 70 10.19 3.16 -9.56
CA VAL A 70 9.56 4.13 -8.66
C VAL A 70 9.27 5.42 -9.42
N ILE A 71 8.00 5.81 -9.48
CA ILE A 71 7.52 7.01 -10.17
C ILE A 71 7.06 8.11 -9.21
N ALA A 72 6.73 7.75 -7.96
CA ALA A 72 6.39 8.73 -6.94
C ALA A 72 6.81 8.26 -5.56
N LEU A 73 7.08 9.21 -4.67
CA LEU A 73 7.41 9.00 -3.27
C LEU A 73 6.50 9.86 -2.41
N ARG A 74 6.10 9.32 -1.27
CA ARG A 74 5.29 10.02 -0.29
C ARG A 74 5.78 9.66 1.11
N SER A 75 5.87 10.66 1.96
CA SER A 75 6.13 10.48 3.38
C SER A 75 5.19 11.37 4.18
N GLN A 76 4.71 10.85 5.29
CA GLN A 76 3.82 11.55 6.21
C GLN A 76 4.07 11.06 7.63
N VAL A 77 3.53 11.77 8.61
CA VAL A 77 3.46 11.25 9.97
C VAL A 77 2.29 10.27 10.11
N LEU A 78 2.48 9.26 10.96
CA LEU A 78 1.52 8.19 11.21
C LEU A 78 0.21 8.70 11.84
N ASN A 79 0.29 9.82 12.57
CA ASN A 79 -0.86 10.57 13.09
C ASN A 79 -1.81 9.71 13.94
N GLY A 80 -1.24 8.92 14.86
CA GLY A 80 -2.00 8.09 15.80
C GLY A 80 -2.69 6.85 15.20
N ARG A 81 -2.42 6.51 13.94
CA ARG A 81 -2.86 5.24 13.35
C ARG A 81 -2.06 4.08 13.94
N SER A 82 -2.72 2.98 14.23
CA SER A 82 -2.04 1.76 14.71
C SER A 82 -1.10 1.18 13.66
N LEU A 83 -0.09 0.44 14.11
CA LEU A 83 0.79 -0.36 13.26
C LEU A 83 0.59 -1.85 13.53
N TYR A 84 0.79 -2.64 12.50
CA TYR A 84 0.68 -4.09 12.55
C TYR A 84 2.01 -4.76 12.21
N GLY A 85 2.24 -5.89 12.85
CA GLY A 85 3.33 -6.81 12.59
C GLY A 85 2.80 -8.24 12.63
N MET A 86 3.58 -9.19 12.13
CA MET A 86 3.18 -10.60 12.09
C MET A 86 4.38 -11.52 12.20
N ASN A 87 4.15 -12.75 12.62
CA ASN A 87 5.16 -13.81 12.69
C ASN A 87 6.41 -13.44 13.50
N GLY A 88 6.23 -12.72 14.61
CA GLY A 88 7.31 -12.29 15.50
C GLY A 88 8.01 -11.00 15.08
N GLU A 89 7.66 -10.43 13.93
CA GLU A 89 8.13 -9.10 13.52
C GLU A 89 7.50 -8.01 14.38
N ARG A 90 8.27 -6.94 14.66
CA ARG A 90 7.74 -5.73 15.28
C ARG A 90 6.73 -5.05 14.34
N PRO A 91 5.73 -4.32 14.86
CA PRO A 91 4.81 -3.56 14.03
C PRO A 91 5.53 -2.63 13.04
N PHE A 92 5.19 -2.72 11.76
CA PHE A 92 5.91 -2.04 10.69
C PHE A 92 5.04 -1.48 9.56
N VAL A 93 3.75 -1.83 9.54
CA VAL A 93 2.86 -1.52 8.42
C VAL A 93 1.52 -0.95 8.92
N THR A 94 0.93 -0.03 8.15
CA THR A 94 -0.38 0.54 8.48
C THR A 94 -1.53 -0.47 8.26
N PRO A 95 -2.70 -0.27 8.88
CA PRO A 95 -3.75 -1.30 8.93
C PRO A 95 -4.38 -1.62 7.56
N ASP A 96 -4.41 -0.63 6.68
CA ASP A 96 -4.97 -0.63 5.33
C ASP A 96 -3.97 -1.09 4.25
N HIS A 97 -2.72 -1.39 4.61
CA HIS A 97 -1.72 -1.74 3.62
C HIS A 97 -2.02 -3.09 2.96
N PRO A 98 -2.11 -3.15 1.62
CA PRO A 98 -2.46 -4.37 0.93
C PRO A 98 -1.27 -5.33 0.79
N PHE A 99 -1.50 -6.59 1.12
CA PHE A 99 -0.67 -7.74 0.81
C PHE A 99 -1.34 -8.57 -0.28
N MET A 100 -0.52 -9.27 -1.07
CA MET A 100 -1.02 -10.10 -2.16
C MET A 100 -1.54 -11.46 -1.64
N SER A 101 -2.71 -11.86 -2.13
CA SER A 101 -3.23 -13.21 -1.92
C SER A 101 -2.52 -14.22 -2.82
N PRO A 102 -2.08 -15.38 -2.30
CA PRO A 102 -1.46 -16.43 -3.10
C PRO A 102 -2.44 -17.15 -4.05
N TYR A 103 -3.75 -16.94 -3.86
CA TYR A 103 -4.78 -17.70 -4.58
C TYR A 103 -5.53 -16.90 -5.63
N ASN A 104 -5.62 -15.58 -5.42
CA ASN A 104 -6.36 -14.70 -6.31
C ASN A 104 -5.68 -13.33 -6.34
N SER A 105 -5.04 -13.00 -7.45
CA SER A 105 -4.34 -11.74 -7.67
C SER A 105 -5.27 -10.52 -7.73
N SER A 106 -6.59 -10.71 -7.77
CA SER A 106 -7.57 -9.64 -7.62
C SER A 106 -7.88 -9.33 -6.15
N VAL A 107 -7.54 -10.23 -5.21
CA VAL A 107 -7.77 -10.03 -3.77
C VAL A 107 -6.61 -9.26 -3.15
N ARG A 108 -6.92 -8.30 -2.28
CA ARG A 108 -5.95 -7.61 -1.42
C ARG A 108 -6.23 -7.97 0.03
N LEU A 109 -5.18 -8.40 0.72
CA LEU A 109 -5.22 -8.80 2.12
C LEU A 109 -4.74 -7.62 2.97
N VAL A 110 -5.52 -7.19 3.96
CA VAL A 110 -5.18 -6.03 4.81
C VAL A 110 -5.36 -6.40 6.28
N PHE A 111 -4.67 -5.71 7.20
CA PHE A 111 -4.84 -6.00 8.62
C PHE A 111 -6.18 -5.51 9.18
N ASP A 112 -6.71 -4.41 8.66
CA ASP A 112 -8.01 -3.89 9.07
C ASP A 112 -8.72 -3.18 7.91
N ALA A 113 -9.74 -3.87 7.38
CA ALA A 113 -10.51 -3.44 6.23
C ALA A 113 -11.32 -2.15 6.47
N LYS A 114 -11.53 -1.74 7.74
CA LYS A 114 -12.24 -0.49 8.05
C LYS A 114 -11.46 0.74 7.59
N TYR A 115 -10.13 0.65 7.51
CA TYR A 115 -9.27 1.74 7.06
C TYR A 115 -9.10 1.82 5.53
N VAL A 116 -9.41 0.75 4.78
CA VAL A 116 -9.32 0.73 3.31
C VAL A 116 -10.39 1.62 2.66
N ARG A 117 -11.54 1.76 3.34
CA ARG A 117 -12.73 2.45 2.81
C ARG A 117 -12.58 3.98 2.62
N HIS A 118 -11.47 4.56 3.09
CA HIS A 118 -11.26 6.01 3.10
C HIS A 118 -10.14 6.49 2.16
N GLY A 119 -9.61 5.65 1.25
CA GLY A 119 -8.48 6.06 0.39
C GLY A 119 -8.45 5.54 -1.05
N ARG A 120 -9.27 4.55 -1.44
CA ARG A 120 -9.11 3.82 -2.71
C ARG A 120 -10.45 3.40 -3.34
N PRO A 121 -11.16 4.31 -4.05
CA PRO A 121 -12.39 3.95 -4.78
C PRO A 121 -12.16 2.90 -5.90
N ASP A 122 -10.91 2.68 -6.31
CA ASP A 122 -10.47 1.66 -7.26
C ASP A 122 -10.42 0.23 -6.67
N LEU A 123 -10.40 0.10 -5.33
CA LEU A 123 -10.46 -1.20 -4.67
C LEU A 123 -11.91 -1.55 -4.38
N LYS A 124 -12.45 -2.51 -5.13
CA LYS A 124 -13.81 -2.98 -4.90
C LYS A 124 -13.91 -3.65 -3.53
N PRO A 125 -14.88 -3.31 -2.65
CA PRO A 125 -14.95 -3.85 -1.30
C PRO A 125 -15.01 -5.38 -1.21
N ASP A 126 -15.54 -6.05 -2.24
CA ASP A 126 -15.59 -7.52 -2.39
C ASP A 126 -14.23 -8.16 -2.67
N THR A 127 -13.21 -7.36 -3.01
CA THR A 127 -11.83 -7.80 -3.26
C THR A 127 -10.90 -7.60 -2.06
N ILE A 128 -11.41 -7.06 -0.94
CA ILE A 128 -10.63 -6.87 0.29
C ILE A 128 -10.95 -7.98 1.28
N GLN A 129 -9.92 -8.63 1.81
CA GLN A 129 -10.06 -9.59 2.90
C GLN A 129 -9.13 -9.24 4.05
N GLN A 130 -9.54 -9.58 5.26
CA GLN A 130 -8.76 -9.30 6.46
C GLN A 130 -7.70 -10.37 6.70
N ILE A 131 -6.53 -9.93 7.14
CA ILE A 131 -5.44 -10.79 7.62
C ILE A 131 -5.78 -11.21 9.04
N GLU A 132 -5.85 -12.52 9.25
CA GLU A 132 -6.05 -13.17 10.53
C GLU A 132 -4.98 -14.23 10.74
N VAL A 133 -4.87 -14.76 11.96
CA VAL A 133 -4.03 -15.94 12.20
C VAL A 133 -4.58 -17.10 11.37
N GLY A 134 -3.73 -17.64 10.51
CA GLY A 134 -4.08 -18.65 9.52
C GLY A 134 -4.08 -18.15 8.08
N THR A 135 -4.16 -16.84 7.85
CA THR A 135 -4.07 -16.25 6.50
C THR A 135 -2.74 -16.60 5.86
N LYS A 136 -2.77 -16.89 4.56
CA LYS A 136 -1.59 -17.21 3.77
C LYS A 136 -1.24 -16.03 2.86
N LEU A 137 0.03 -15.65 2.86
CA LEU A 137 0.58 -14.53 2.11
C LEU A 137 1.67 -15.03 1.16
N VAL A 138 1.90 -14.27 0.09
CA VAL A 138 3.04 -14.46 -0.79
C VAL A 138 4.25 -13.73 -0.21
N ARG A 139 5.40 -14.43 -0.14
CA ARG A 139 6.68 -13.87 0.27
C ARG A 139 7.74 -14.23 -0.76
N TYR A 140 8.64 -13.31 -1.07
CA TYR A 140 9.80 -13.63 -1.89
C TYR A 140 10.94 -14.15 -1.02
N ASN A 141 11.52 -15.29 -1.40
CA ASN A 141 12.67 -15.88 -0.74
C ASN A 141 13.92 -15.62 -1.59
N SER A 142 14.75 -14.67 -1.16
CA SER A 142 15.97 -14.28 -1.86
C SER A 142 17.05 -15.36 -1.90
N THR A 143 16.97 -16.38 -1.03
CA THR A 143 17.90 -17.51 -1.03
C THR A 143 17.55 -18.52 -2.13
N SER A 144 16.27 -18.86 -2.27
CA SER A 144 15.80 -19.78 -3.32
C SER A 144 15.53 -19.07 -4.65
N GLY A 145 15.36 -17.75 -4.64
CA GLY A 145 14.92 -16.96 -5.78
C GLY A 145 13.44 -17.18 -6.15
N GLN A 146 12.64 -17.75 -5.25
CA GLN A 146 11.25 -18.14 -5.50
C GLN A 146 10.27 -17.42 -4.58
N PHE A 147 8.98 -17.44 -4.98
CA PHE A 147 7.89 -16.97 -4.13
C PHE A 147 7.35 -18.14 -3.29
N ASP A 148 7.41 -17.99 -1.98
CA ASP A 148 6.89 -18.94 -1.00
C ASP A 148 5.51 -18.49 -0.49
N ILE A 149 4.69 -19.46 -0.07
CA ILE A 149 3.46 -19.19 0.67
C ILE A 149 3.77 -19.26 2.17
N VAL A 150 3.61 -18.15 2.86
CA VAL A 150 3.83 -18.05 4.30
C VAL A 150 2.49 -17.92 5.03
N ARG A 151 2.31 -18.69 6.10
CA ARG A 151 1.15 -18.60 6.98
C ARG A 151 1.40 -17.54 8.06
N VAL A 152 0.40 -16.72 8.35
CA VAL A 152 0.38 -15.83 9.51
C VAL A 152 0.06 -16.67 10.75
N ASN A 153 1.02 -16.79 11.66
CA ASN A 153 0.93 -17.57 12.90
C ASN A 153 0.72 -16.67 14.13
N SER A 154 1.13 -15.41 14.04
CA SER A 154 0.90 -14.41 15.07
C SER A 154 0.73 -13.04 14.45
N ILE A 155 -0.06 -12.19 15.11
CA ILE A 155 -0.23 -10.78 14.78
C ILE A 155 0.10 -9.99 16.03
N VAL A 156 0.85 -8.90 15.87
CA VAL A 156 1.12 -7.93 16.93
C VAL A 156 0.67 -6.57 16.46
N THR A 157 0.02 -5.83 17.34
CA THR A 157 -0.46 -4.48 17.06
C THR A 157 0.20 -3.52 18.03
N ASP A 158 0.71 -2.40 17.50
CA ASP A 158 0.98 -1.21 18.28
C ASP A 158 -0.21 -0.28 18.09
N GLU A 159 -1.08 -0.19 19.10
CA GLU A 159 -2.27 0.65 19.06
C GLU A 159 -1.95 2.13 19.26
N TYR A 160 -0.83 2.43 19.93
CA TYR A 160 -0.43 3.79 20.32
C TYR A 160 1.01 4.12 19.89
N PRO A 161 1.34 3.95 18.60
CA PRO A 161 2.65 4.32 18.11
C PRO A 161 2.84 5.83 18.24
N SER A 162 4.09 6.27 18.35
CA SER A 162 4.41 7.69 18.43
C SER A 162 3.75 8.47 17.30
N VAL A 163 3.07 9.55 17.63
CA VAL A 163 2.37 10.41 16.64
C VAL A 163 3.32 10.98 15.58
N ASN A 164 4.61 11.11 15.93
CA ASN A 164 5.67 11.61 15.06
C ASN A 164 6.36 10.50 14.23
N THR A 165 5.87 9.25 14.31
CA THR A 165 6.41 8.15 13.51
C THR A 165 6.27 8.49 12.03
N SER A 166 7.39 8.58 11.32
CA SER A 166 7.38 8.80 9.88
C SER A 166 7.03 7.50 9.17
N ILE A 167 6.08 7.58 8.24
CA ILE A 167 5.69 6.49 7.36
C ILE A 167 5.94 6.86 5.91
N TYR A 168 6.26 5.85 5.11
CA TYR A 168 6.78 5.97 3.76
C TYR A 168 5.96 5.11 2.80
N HIS A 169 5.70 5.67 1.63
CA HIS A 169 5.03 5.02 0.51
C HIS A 169 5.76 5.38 -0.77
N PHE A 170 5.83 4.42 -1.70
CA PHE A 170 6.29 4.66 -3.05
C PHE A 170 5.28 4.09 -4.03
N VAL A 171 5.15 4.75 -5.18
CA VAL A 171 4.34 4.29 -6.30
C VAL A 171 5.28 3.83 -7.39
N THR A 172 4.98 2.69 -7.98
CA THR A 172 5.69 2.14 -9.13
C THR A 172 4.85 2.24 -10.40
N ASP A 173 5.50 2.13 -11.56
CA ASP A 173 4.82 2.10 -12.87
C ASP A 173 4.04 0.82 -13.14
N SER A 174 4.18 -0.21 -12.30
CA SER A 174 3.33 -1.41 -12.24
C SER A 174 2.88 -1.68 -10.79
N PRO A 175 1.64 -2.14 -10.54
CA PRO A 175 1.09 -2.34 -9.19
C PRO A 175 1.63 -3.58 -8.44
N SER A 176 2.77 -4.15 -8.85
CA SER A 176 3.27 -5.45 -8.38
C SER A 176 4.47 -5.35 -7.42
N GLY A 177 4.50 -4.39 -6.49
CA GLY A 177 5.60 -4.23 -5.53
C GLY A 177 5.75 -5.42 -4.55
N VAL A 178 6.99 -5.84 -4.27
CA VAL A 178 7.32 -6.90 -3.30
C VAL A 178 8.12 -6.31 -2.13
N LEU A 179 7.76 -6.69 -0.91
CA LEU A 179 8.55 -6.37 0.28
C LEU A 179 9.78 -7.28 0.37
N GLY A 180 10.93 -6.73 0.74
CA GLY A 180 12.19 -7.46 0.83
C GLY A 180 12.39 -8.25 2.12
N LYS A 181 11.31 -8.68 2.78
CA LYS A 181 11.36 -9.48 4.01
C LYS A 181 11.03 -10.93 3.75
#